data_AF-A0A0E3LIQ2-F1
#
_entry.id   AF-A0A0E3LIQ2-F1
#
_cell.length_a   1.000
_cell.length_b   1.000
_cell.length_c   1.000
_cell.angle_alpha   90.00
_cell.angle_beta   90.00
_cell.angle_gamma   90.00
#
_symmetry.space_group_name_H-M   'P 1'
#
loop_
_entity.id
_entity.type
_entity.pdbx_description
1 polymer ?
#
loop_
_entity_poly.entity_id
_entity_poly.type
_entity_poly.pdbx_seq_one_letter_code
_entity_poly.pdbx_strand_id
1 'polypeptide(L)' 'MSEQNGYVVVFGCKRCGKCKDVCPVDAIYEENEISKIDQDKCTRCMKCIDVCTNKAIIYME' A
#
# COMPACT_ATOMS: atom_id res chain seq x y z
N MET A 1 -7.80 -11.48 -22.83
CA MET A 1 -7.62 -10.19 -22.13
C MET A 1 -6.93 -10.51 -20.82
N SER A 2 -5.69 -10.07 -20.66
CA SER A 2 -4.79 -10.45 -19.57
C SER A 2 -5.17 -9.71 -18.29
N GLU A 3 -5.92 -10.36 -17.40
CA GLU A 3 -6.24 -9.87 -16.07
C GLU A 3 -4.99 -9.92 -15.17
N GLN A 4 -4.08 -8.96 -15.36
CA GLN A 4 -2.97 -8.71 -14.44
C GLN A 4 -3.50 -7.85 -13.28
N ASN A 5 -4.33 -8.46 -12.44
CA ASN A 5 -4.98 -7.74 -11.36
C ASN A 5 -4.16 -7.83 -10.07
N GLY A 6 -2.90 -7.39 -10.12
CA GLY A 6 -2.06 -7.38 -8.93
C GLY A 6 -2.51 -6.34 -7.91
N TYR A 7 -2.45 -6.71 -6.64
CA TYR A 7 -2.99 -5.94 -5.52
C TYR A 7 -1.92 -5.73 -4.44
N VAL A 8 -1.94 -4.54 -3.85
CA VAL A 8 -0.99 -4.16 -2.80
C VAL A 8 -1.59 -4.46 -1.45
N VAL A 9 -1.00 -5.39 -0.69
CA VAL A 9 -1.46 -5.75 0.65
C VAL A 9 -0.47 -5.30 1.71
N VAL A 10 -1.00 -5.05 2.91
CA VAL A 10 -0.22 -4.62 4.05
C VAL A 10 -0.24 -5.71 5.12
N PHE A 11 0.94 -6.15 5.54
CA PHE A 11 1.14 -7.18 6.55
C PHE A 11 2.24 -6.74 7.53
N GLY A 12 1.95 -6.74 8.82
CA GLY A 12 2.93 -6.33 9.85
C GLY A 12 3.22 -4.83 9.88
N CYS A 13 2.24 -3.98 9.52
CA CYS A 13 2.39 -2.52 9.61
C CYS A 13 2.73 -2.10 11.06
N LYS A 14 3.72 -1.22 11.21
CA LYS A 14 4.12 -0.60 12.48
C LYS A 14 3.57 0.81 12.67
N ARG A 15 2.61 1.22 11.84
CA ARG A 15 1.95 2.55 11.89
C ARG A 15 2.94 3.72 11.82
N CYS A 16 3.96 3.60 10.97
CA CYS A 16 4.97 4.65 10.82
C CYS A 16 4.50 5.86 9.99
N GLY A 17 3.34 5.78 9.33
CA GLY A 17 2.72 6.88 8.56
C GLY A 17 3.37 7.22 7.22
N LYS A 18 4.66 6.89 7.01
CA LYS A 18 5.44 7.28 5.81
C LYS A 18 4.82 6.89 4.47
N CYS A 19 4.13 5.75 4.41
CA CYS A 19 3.48 5.29 3.18
C CYS A 19 2.35 6.22 2.74
N LYS A 20 1.64 6.86 3.69
CA LYS A 20 0.57 7.82 3.40
C LYS A 20 1.13 9.11 2.81
N ASP A 21 2.18 9.66 3.41
CA ASP A 21 2.87 10.88 2.92
C ASP A 21 3.37 10.75 1.47
N VAL A 22 3.87 9.57 1.08
CA VAL A 22 4.39 9.35 -0.28
C VAL A 22 3.29 9.03 -1.30
N CYS A 23 2.06 8.74 -0.85
CA CYS A 23 0.99 8.31 -1.73
C CYS A 23 0.40 9.53 -2.48
N PRO A 24 0.54 9.62 -3.82
CA PRO A 24 0.10 10.79 -4.57
C PRO A 24 -1.44 10.91 -4.67
N VAL A 25 -2.15 9.83 -4.41
CA VAL A 25 -3.61 9.69 -4.56
C VAL A 25 -4.31 9.46 -3.22
N ASP A 26 -3.57 9.56 -2.10
CA ASP A 26 -4.07 9.30 -0.75
C ASP A 26 -4.90 8.00 -0.65
N ALA A 27 -4.44 6.93 -1.32
CA ALA A 27 -5.11 5.63 -1.33
C ALA A 27 -4.88 4.82 -0.04
N ILE A 28 -4.08 5.33 0.90
CA ILE A 28 -3.71 4.62 2.12
C ILE A 28 -4.49 5.17 3.30
N TYR A 29 -5.26 4.31 3.95
CA TYR A 29 -6.05 4.63 5.13
C TYR A 29 -5.66 3.73 6.30
N GLU A 30 -5.97 4.12 7.52
CA GLU A 30 -5.71 3.31 8.72
C GLU A 30 -6.99 2.60 9.14
N GLU A 31 -6.91 1.29 9.36
CA GLU A 31 -8.03 0.47 9.79
C GLU A 31 -7.53 -0.61 10.77
N ASN A 32 -8.16 -0.74 11.95
CA ASN A 32 -7.82 -1.78 12.93
C ASN A 32 -6.32 -1.86 13.26
N GLU A 33 -5.70 -0.69 13.51
CA GLU A 33 -4.28 -0.58 13.89
C GLU A 33 -3.27 -0.94 12.79
N ILE A 34 -3.73 -1.24 11.58
CA ILE A 34 -2.89 -1.45 10.40
C ILE A 34 -3.22 -0.44 9.31
N SER A 35 -2.24 -0.11 8.47
CA SER A 35 -2.52 0.65 7.25
C SER A 35 -3.14 -0.28 6.21
N LYS A 36 -4.21 0.13 5.55
CA LYS A 36 -4.82 -0.54 4.41
C LYS A 36 -4.72 0.33 3.17
N ILE A 37 -4.80 -0.30 2.00
CA ILE A 37 -4.66 0.36 0.70
C ILE A 37 -5.93 0.12 -0.09
N ASP A 38 -6.57 1.21 -0.49
CA ASP A 38 -7.72 1.23 -1.36
C ASP A 38 -7.27 0.89 -2.78
N GLN A 39 -7.63 -0.30 -3.26
CA GLN A 39 -7.22 -0.77 -4.59
C GLN A 39 -7.96 -0.05 -5.72
N ASP A 40 -9.11 0.57 -5.45
CA ASP A 40 -9.86 1.34 -6.43
C ASP A 40 -9.12 2.66 -6.75
N LYS A 41 -8.54 3.27 -5.72
CA LYS A 41 -7.71 4.49 -5.86
C LYS A 41 -6.25 4.19 -6.20
N CYS A 42 -5.73 3.04 -5.83
CA CYS A 42 -4.32 2.72 -5.98
C CYS A 42 -3.93 2.58 -7.46
N THR A 43 -3.11 3.51 -7.93
CA THR A 43 -2.54 3.49 -9.29
C THR A 43 -1.34 2.55 -9.45
N ARG A 44 -1.04 1.72 -8.43
CA ARG A 44 0.09 0.78 -8.40
C ARG A 44 1.45 1.45 -8.69
N CYS A 45 1.63 2.67 -8.20
CA CYS A 45 2.88 3.43 -8.37
C CYS A 45 4.09 2.89 -7.58
N MET A 46 3.89 1.89 -6.72
CA MET A 46 4.91 1.19 -5.90
C MET A 46 5.72 2.06 -4.92
N LYS A 47 5.47 3.39 -4.84
CA LYS A 47 6.17 4.29 -3.90
C LYS A 47 6.03 3.90 -2.44
N CYS A 48 4.86 3.40 -2.05
CA CYS A 48 4.60 2.96 -0.69
C CYS A 48 5.43 1.74 -0.28
N ILE A 49 5.74 0.85 -1.24
CA ILE A 49 6.60 -0.33 -1.03
C ILE A 49 8.04 0.14 -0.80
N ASP A 50 8.52 1.06 -1.62
CA ASP A 50 9.89 1.57 -1.57
C ASP A 50 10.20 2.30 -0.25
N VAL A 51 9.28 3.13 0.23
CA VAL A 51 9.46 3.87 1.50
C VAL A 51 9.28 2.98 2.75
N CYS A 52 8.66 1.81 2.61
CA CYS A 52 8.33 0.96 3.76
C CYS A 52 9.56 0.22 4.26
N THR A 53 10.28 0.83 5.22
CA THR A 53 11.47 0.21 5.85
C THR A 53 11.16 -1.11 6.55
N ASN A 54 9.91 -1.30 7.02
CA ASN A 54 9.47 -2.53 7.65
C ASN A 54 9.11 -3.64 6.64
N LYS A 55 9.15 -3.35 5.33
CA LYS A 55 8.68 -4.24 4.25
C LYS A 55 7.28 -4.79 4.52
N ALA A 56 6.46 -3.98 5.18
CA ALA A 56 5.10 -4.35 5.57
C ALA A 56 4.12 -4.23 4.41
N ILE A 57 4.53 -3.68 3.27
CA ILE A 57 3.69 -3.51 2.09
C ILE A 57 4.28 -4.39 0.99
N ILE A 58 3.47 -5.32 0.48
CA ILE A 58 3.87 -6.28 -0.56
C ILE A 58 2.90 -6.20 -1.74
N TYR A 59 3.43 -6.40 -2.94
CA TYR A 59 2.64 -6.55 -4.15
C TYR A 59 2.43 -8.03 -4.42
N MET A 60 1.17 -8.43 -4.61
CA MET A 60 0.80 -9.79 -5.00
C MET A 60 0.25 -9.75 -6.42
N GLU A 61 0.71 -10.67 -7.26
CA GLU A 61 0.27 -10.87 -8.65
C GLU A 61 -0.58 -12.14 -8.75
#